data_AF-A0A4V1UT35-F1
#
_entry.id   AF-A0A4V1UT35-F1
#
_cell.length_a   1.000
_cell.length_b   1.000
_cell.length_c   1.000
_cell.angle_alpha   90.00
_cell.angle_beta   90.00
_cell.angle_gamma   90.00
#
_symmetry.space_group_name_H-M   'P 1'
#
loop_
_entity.id
_entity.type
_entity.pdbx_description
1 polymer ?
#
loop_
_entity_poly.entity_id
_entity_poly.type
_entity_poly.pdbx_seq_one_letter_code
_entity_poly.pdbx_strand_id
1 'polypeptide(L)'
;MFKKLDKLIVKAFIGPFIATFFITLMVLVMQFFWLYIDDFVGKGLGIDVVLKFIWYQSAVLVPLALPLAVLLSSLMTFGNLGESFELVAIKSAGISLLRFMRP
;
A
#
# COMPACT_ATOMS: atom_id res chain seq x y z
N MET A 1 0.75 17.79 20.69
CA MET A 1 0.91 19.11 20.03
C MET A 1 1.20 18.85 18.57
N PHE A 2 0.15 18.65 17.76
CA PHE A 2 0.26 18.37 16.32
C PHE A 2 0.93 19.55 15.63
N LYS A 3 2.17 19.37 15.18
CA LYS A 3 2.88 20.42 14.45
C LYS A 3 2.45 20.35 12.98
N LYS A 4 2.56 21.47 12.25
CA LYS A 4 2.27 21.51 10.80
C LYS A 4 3.04 20.44 10.00
N LEU A 5 4.20 20.02 10.52
CA LEU A 5 5.06 18.98 9.96
C LEU A 5 4.35 17.61 9.92
N ASP A 6 3.73 17.19 11.03
CA ASP A 6 3.05 15.88 11.12
C ASP A 6 1.89 15.80 10.13
N LYS A 7 1.15 16.90 9.96
CA LYS A 7 0.06 17.01 8.98
C LYS A 7 0.57 16.92 7.53
N LEU A 8 1.78 17.42 7.28
CA LEU A 8 2.42 17.34 5.96
C LEU A 8 2.84 15.90 5.65
N ILE A 9 3.46 15.22 6.61
CA ILE A 9 3.87 13.81 6.50
C ILE A 9 2.66 12.90 6.29
N VAL A 10 1.61 13.06 7.10
CA VAL A 10 0.38 12.25 6.97
C VAL A 10 -0.29 12.48 5.62
N LYS A 11 -0.34 13.72 5.12
CA LYS A 11 -0.90 14.03 3.80
C LYS A 11 -0.04 13.44 2.67
N ALA A 12 1.29 13.47 2.81
CA ALA A 12 2.23 12.89 1.86
C ALA A 12 2.25 11.35 1.89
N PHE A 13 1.83 10.73 2.98
CA PHE A 13 1.70 9.27 3.11
C PHE A 13 0.39 8.73 2.57
N ILE A 14 -0.73 9.41 2.84
CA ILE A 14 -2.08 8.93 2.46
C ILE A 14 -2.24 8.77 0.95
N GLY A 15 -1.70 9.69 0.14
CA GLY A 15 -1.79 9.62 -1.32
C GLY A 15 -1.14 8.35 -1.89
N PRO A 16 0.18 8.15 -1.66
CA PRO A 16 0.88 6.94 -2.07
C PRO A 16 0.30 5.67 -1.46
N PHE A 17 -0.11 5.70 -0.19
CA PHE A 17 -0.70 4.54 0.50
C PHE A 17 -1.95 4.01 -0.20
N ILE A 18 -2.89 4.89 -0.58
CA ILE A 18 -4.10 4.47 -1.29
C ILE A 18 -3.73 3.88 -2.65
N ALA A 19 -2.84 4.54 -3.40
CA ALA A 19 -2.42 4.07 -4.72
C ALA A 19 -1.73 2.69 -4.64
N THR A 20 -0.74 2.53 -3.77
CA THR A 20 0.00 1.26 -3.63
C THR A 20 -0.87 0.16 -3.05
N PHE A 21 -1.81 0.47 -2.14
CA PHE A 21 -2.78 -0.50 -1.62
C PHE A 21 -3.67 -1.08 -2.72
N PHE A 22 -4.25 -0.24 -3.57
CA PHE A 22 -5.08 -0.71 -4.68
C PHE A 22 -4.26 -1.50 -5.71
N ILE A 23 -3.05 -1.05 -6.04
CA ILE A 23 -2.18 -1.74 -6.99
C ILE A 23 -1.78 -3.12 -6.44
N THR A 24 -1.32 -3.21 -5.20
CA THR A 24 -0.89 -4.48 -4.59
C THR A 24 -2.05 -5.46 -4.42
N LEU A 25 -3.24 -4.98 -4.02
CA LEU A 25 -4.45 -5.80 -3.92
C LEU A 25 -4.83 -6.38 -5.31
N MET A 26 -4.85 -5.54 -6.36
CA MET A 26 -5.13 -6.00 -7.71
C MET A 26 -4.11 -7.03 -8.22
N VAL A 27 -2.82 -6.79 -8.00
CA VAL A 27 -1.76 -7.73 -8.41
C VAL A 27 -1.87 -9.06 -7.66
N LEU A 28 -2.14 -9.04 -6.36
CA LEU A 28 -2.33 -10.26 -5.55
C LEU A 28 -3.56 -11.06 -6.00
N VAL A 29 -4.66 -10.38 -6.32
CA VAL A 29 -5.84 -11.05 -6.87
C VAL A 29 -5.50 -11.71 -8.20
N MET A 30 -4.85 -11.01 -9.13
CA MET A 30 -4.42 -11.59 -10.41
C MET A 30 -3.45 -12.76 -10.24
N GLN A 31 -2.52 -12.68 -9.29
CA GLN A 31 -1.62 -13.78 -8.95
C GLN A 31 -2.40 -15.02 -8.47
N PHE A 32 -3.43 -14.82 -7.65
CA PHE A 32 -4.31 -15.89 -7.20
C PHE A 32 -5.11 -16.51 -8.35
N PHE A 33 -5.65 -15.68 -9.24
CA PHE A 33 -6.33 -16.19 -10.44
C PHE A 33 -5.43 -17.10 -11.27
N TRP A 34 -4.16 -16.73 -11.44
CA TRP A 34 -3.20 -17.54 -12.17
C TRP A 34 -2.93 -18.87 -11.47
N LEU A 35 -2.78 -18.87 -10.15
CA LEU A 35 -2.51 -20.08 -9.37
C LEU A 35 -3.69 -21.08 -9.40
N TYR A 36 -4.91 -20.56 -9.34
CA TYR A 36 -6.12 -21.39 -9.29
C TYR A 36 -6.75 -21.65 -10.66
N ILE A 37 -6.15 -21.16 -11.76
CA ILE A 37 -6.71 -21.32 -13.11
C ILE A 37 -6.94 -22.79 -13.47
N ASP A 38 -6.01 -23.68 -13.07
CA ASP A 38 -6.11 -25.12 -13.29
C ASP A 38 -7.20 -25.78 -12.42
N ASP A 39 -7.51 -25.20 -11.27
CA ASP A 39 -8.59 -25.66 -10.38
C ASP A 39 -9.98 -25.20 -10.85
N PHE A 40 -10.05 -24.08 -11.57
CA PHE A 40 -11.27 -23.58 -12.20
C PHE A 40 -11.57 -24.27 -13.53
N VAL A 41 -10.54 -24.59 -14.31
CA VAL A 41 -10.65 -25.26 -15.61
C VAL A 41 -10.94 -26.74 -15.40
N GLY A 42 -12.23 -27.11 -15.41
CA GLY A 42 -12.67 -28.52 -15.47
C GLY A 42 -13.74 -28.94 -14.47
N LYS A 43 -14.15 -28.07 -13.52
CA LYS A 43 -15.10 -28.43 -12.46
C LYS A 43 -16.56 -27.96 -12.67
N GLY A 44 -16.90 -27.37 -13.82
CA GLY A 44 -18.29 -26.94 -14.11
C GLY A 44 -18.83 -25.90 -13.13
N LEU A 45 -17.95 -25.08 -12.54
CA LEU A 45 -18.29 -24.09 -11.54
C LEU A 45 -19.12 -22.97 -12.17
N GLY A 46 -20.32 -22.74 -11.63
CA GLY A 46 -21.15 -21.59 -12.01
C GLY A 46 -20.43 -20.27 -11.72
N ILE A 47 -20.64 -19.27 -12.60
CA ILE A 47 -20.06 -17.93 -12.49
C ILE A 47 -20.31 -17.30 -11.11
N ASP A 48 -21.45 -17.61 -10.48
CA ASP A 48 -21.79 -17.15 -9.12
C ASP A 48 -20.82 -17.65 -8.04
N VAL A 49 -20.32 -18.87 -8.18
CA VAL A 49 -19.37 -19.47 -7.24
C VAL A 49 -17.99 -18.86 -7.42
N VAL A 50 -17.60 -18.59 -8.66
CA VAL A 50 -16.35 -17.89 -9.00
C VAL A 50 -16.37 -16.47 -8.43
N LEU A 51 -17.48 -15.74 -8.56
CA LEU A 51 -17.61 -14.39 -8.03
C LEU A 51 -17.52 -14.34 -6.49
N LYS A 52 -18.21 -15.27 -5.80
CA LYS A 52 -18.10 -15.43 -4.34
C LYS A 52 -16.68 -15.78 -3.93
N PHE A 53 -16.01 -16.67 -4.67
CA PHE A 53 -14.63 -17.05 -4.41
C PHE A 53 -13.69 -15.85 -4.51
N ILE A 54 -13.80 -15.04 -5.57
CA ILE A 54 -12.99 -13.83 -5.74
C ILE A 54 -13.20 -12.86 -4.58
N TRP A 55 -14.44 -12.68 -4.12
CA TRP A 55 -14.76 -11.80 -3.00
C TRP A 55 -14.13 -12.28 -1.69
N TYR A 56 -14.29 -13.56 -1.36
CA TYR A 56 -13.65 -14.16 -0.18
C TYR A 56 -12.13 -14.12 -0.29
N GLN A 57 -11.58 -14.41 -1.47
CA GLN A 57 -10.15 -14.44 -1.70
C GLN A 57 -9.53 -13.05 -1.57
N SER A 58 -10.21 -12.03 -2.09
CA SER A 58 -9.81 -10.63 -1.93
C SER A 58 -9.75 -10.25 -0.44
N ALA A 59 -10.75 -10.64 0.36
CA ALA A 59 -10.76 -10.39 1.81
C ALA A 59 -9.61 -11.11 2.55
N VAL A 60 -9.25 -12.32 2.14
CA VAL A 60 -8.11 -13.08 2.69
C VAL A 60 -6.76 -12.45 2.30
N LEU A 61 -6.70 -11.77 1.16
CA LEU A 61 -5.49 -11.12 0.66
C LEU A 61 -5.25 -9.73 1.25
N VAL A 62 -6.28 -9.06 1.79
CA VAL A 62 -6.14 -7.73 2.41
C VAL A 62 -5.05 -7.68 3.51
N PRO A 63 -4.99 -8.63 4.47
CA PRO A 63 -3.94 -8.63 5.50
C PRO A 63 -2.52 -8.76 4.95
N LEU A 64 -2.33 -9.35 3.77
CA LEU A 64 -1.03 -9.47 3.10
C LEU A 64 -0.73 -8.23 2.24
N ALA A 65 -1.75 -7.65 1.61
CA ALA A 65 -1.64 -6.42 0.84
C ALA A 65 -1.30 -5.21 1.72
N LEU A 66 -1.85 -5.14 2.94
CA LEU A 66 -1.62 -4.05 3.89
C LEU A 66 -0.14 -3.78 4.20
N PRO A 67 0.67 -4.75 4.69
CA PRO A 67 2.07 -4.51 5.00
C PRO A 67 2.90 -4.17 3.76
N LEU A 68 2.62 -4.80 2.60
CA LEU A 68 3.28 -4.47 1.33
C LEU A 68 2.97 -3.04 0.89
N ALA A 69 1.71 -2.63 0.98
CA ALA A 69 1.27 -1.28 0.67
C ALA A 69 1.91 -0.24 1.60
N VAL A 70 2.00 -0.51 2.91
CA VAL A 70 2.68 0.35 3.89
C VAL A 70 4.16 0.49 3.57
N LEU A 71 4.84 -0.61 3.24
CA LEU A 71 6.27 -0.56 2.88
C LEU A 71 6.50 0.26 1.61
N LEU A 72 5.77 -0.03 0.53
CA LEU A 72 5.92 0.68 -0.74
C LEU A 72 5.53 2.16 -0.64
N SER A 73 4.45 2.47 0.08
CA SER A 73 4.05 3.86 0.29
C SER A 73 5.05 4.62 1.15
N SER A 74 5.59 4.00 2.21
CA SER A 74 6.63 4.64 3.03
C SER A 74 7.87 4.97 2.19
N LEU A 75 8.31 4.03 1.34
CA LEU A 75 9.42 4.23 0.42
C LEU A 75 9.14 5.39 -0.56
N MET A 76 7.95 5.41 -1.17
CA MET A 76 7.57 6.49 -2.10
C MET A 76 7.46 7.84 -1.39
N THR A 77 6.90 7.90 -0.18
CA THR A 77 6.81 9.13 0.60
C THR A 77 8.20 9.63 0.99
N PHE A 78 9.07 8.78 1.53
CA PHE A 78 10.46 9.18 1.82
C PHE A 78 11.25 9.56 0.55
N GLY A 79 11.01 8.87 -0.57
CA GLY A 79 11.60 9.20 -1.87
C GLY A 79 11.18 10.57 -2.37
N ASN A 80 9.88 10.87 -2.38
CA ASN A 80 9.34 12.16 -2.82
C ASN A 80 9.81 13.33 -1.95
N LEU A 81 9.85 13.14 -0.62
CA LEU A 81 10.39 14.15 0.29
C LEU A 81 11.92 14.32 0.16
N GLY A 82 12.63 13.30 -0.33
CA GLY A 82 14.05 13.38 -0.65
C GLY A 82 14.30 14.15 -1.94
N GLU A 83 13.50 13.90 -2.97
CA GLU A 83 13.58 14.55 -4.29
C GLU A 83 13.18 16.03 -4.24
N SER A 84 12.17 16.37 -3.43
CA SER A 84 11.76 17.76 -3.18
C SER A 84 12.68 18.54 -2.24
N PHE A 85 13.80 17.95 -1.79
CA PHE A 85 14.72 18.49 -0.78
C PHE A 85 14.04 18.89 0.55
N GLU A 86 12.77 18.56 0.78
CA GLU A 86 12.07 18.87 2.03
C GLU A 86 12.71 18.15 3.22
N LEU A 87 13.14 16.91 3.03
CA LEU A 87 13.92 16.17 4.04
C LEU A 87 15.26 16.85 4.35
N VAL A 88 15.92 17.43 3.35
CA VAL A 88 17.21 18.12 3.51
C VAL A 88 17.01 19.46 4.21
N ALA A 89 15.97 20.22 3.84
CA ALA A 89 15.62 21.49 4.46
C ALA A 89 15.26 21.32 5.95
N ILE A 90 14.48 20.28 6.29
CA ILE A 90 14.10 19.96 7.68
C ILE A 90 15.34 19.56 8.51
N LYS A 91 16.24 18.77 7.93
CA LYS A 91 17.50 18.37 8.59
C LYS A 91 18.43 19.56 8.81
N SER A 92 18.52 20.47 7.84
CA SER A 92 19.29 21.72 7.93
C SER A 92 18.67 22.74 8.90
N ALA A 93 17.36 22.68 9.14
CA ALA A 93 16.65 23.48 10.14
C ALA A 93 16.82 22.95 11.59
N GLY A 94 17.65 21.92 11.81
CA GLY A 94 17.97 21.38 13.14
C GLY A 94 16.94 20.40 13.70
N ILE A 95 15.97 19.94 12.91
CA ILE A 95 14.99 18.94 13.34
C ILE A 95 15.57 17.53 13.10
N SER A 96 15.70 16.75 14.17
CA SER A 96 16.25 15.38 14.10
C SER A 96 15.40 14.46 13.23
N LEU A 97 16.03 13.68 12.36
CA LEU A 97 15.40 12.65 11.51
C LEU A 97 14.55 11.65 12.32
N LEU A 98 15.00 11.31 13.54
CA LEU A 98 14.28 10.42 14.47
C LEU A 98 12.90 10.95 14.90
N ARG A 99 12.69 12.26 14.85
CA ARG A 99 11.39 12.90 15.12
C ARG A 99 10.49 12.94 13.88
N PHE A 100 11.09 12.86 12.69
CA PHE A 100 10.38 12.76 11.41
C PHE A 100 9.86 11.34 11.16
N MET A 101 10.62 10.32 11.58
CA MET A 101 10.20 8.91 11.55
C MET A 101 9.18 8.53 12.64
N ARG A 102 8.89 9.44 13.56
CA ARG A 102 7.86 9.31 14.61
C ARG A 102 6.84 10.47 14.48
N PRO A 103 5.99 10.47 13.44
CA PRO A 103 4.80 11.32 13.41
C PRO A 103 3.81 10.94 14.52
#